data_AF-A0A522ZPZ3-F1
#
_entry.id   AF-A0A522ZPZ3-F1
#
_cell.length_a   1.000
_cell.length_b   1.000
_cell.length_c   1.000
_cell.angle_alpha   90.00
_cell.angle_beta   90.00
_cell.angle_gamma   90.00
#
_symmetry.space_group_name_H-M   'P 1'
#
loop_
_entity.id
_entity.type
_entity.pdbx_description
1 polymer ?
#
loop_
_entity_poly.entity_id
_entity_poly.type
_entity_poly.pdbx_seq_one_letter_code
_entity_poly.pdbx_strand_id
1 'polypeptide(L)' 'RNRRRASASVKRIAQQHVLDLSARITAMQAMQRTLQNLLQHCHGDERPDCPILDDLASRGTVATGH' A
#
# COMPACT_ATOMS: atom_id res chain seq x y z
N ARG A 1 9.47 36.54 -22.06
CA ARG A 1 8.97 36.69 -20.67
C ARG A 1 7.89 35.65 -20.26
N ASN A 2 7.11 35.07 -21.19
CA ASN A 2 6.03 34.10 -20.85
C ASN A 2 6.53 32.70 -20.45
N ARG A 3 7.64 32.23 -21.06
CA ARG A 3 8.19 30.88 -20.86
C ARG A 3 8.55 30.55 -19.40
N ARG A 4 9.09 31.52 -18.63
CA ARG A 4 9.43 31.31 -17.21
C ARG A 4 8.21 31.06 -16.32
N ARG A 5 7.06 31.69 -16.62
CA ARG A 5 5.81 31.46 -15.87
C ARG A 5 5.21 30.09 -16.19
N ALA A 6 5.25 29.68 -17.46
CA ALA A 6 4.83 28.34 -17.87
C ALA A 6 5.70 27.25 -17.20
N SER A 7 7.03 27.39 -17.22
CA SER A 7 7.95 26.44 -16.57
C SER A 7 7.76 26.36 -15.05
N ALA A 8 7.48 27.48 -14.38
CA ALA A 8 7.19 27.49 -12.94
C ALA A 8 5.90 26.73 -12.62
N SER A 9 4.87 26.87 -13.46
CA SER A 9 3.61 26.13 -13.30
C SER A 9 3.76 24.64 -13.58
N VAL A 10 4.48 24.27 -14.63
CA VAL A 10 4.78 22.86 -14.92
C VAL A 10 5.57 22.22 -13.78
N LYS A 11 6.58 22.93 -13.25
CA LYS A 11 7.36 22.45 -12.11
C LYS A 11 6.49 22.13 -10.88
N ARG A 12 5.50 22.99 -10.59
CA ARG A 12 4.58 22.78 -9.47
C ARG A 12 3.69 21.56 -9.66
N ILE A 13 3.15 21.37 -10.87
CA ILE A 13 2.31 20.21 -11.21
C ILE A 13 3.14 18.92 -11.10
N ALA A 14 4.35 18.91 -11.67
CA ALA A 14 5.25 17.77 -11.56
C ALA A 14 5.61 17.44 -10.10
N GLN A 15 5.86 18.45 -9.26
CA GLN A 15 6.11 18.25 -7.84
C GLN A 15 4.91 17.62 -7.12
N GLN A 16 3.69 18.07 -7.42
CA GLN A 16 2.49 17.47 -6.85
C GLN A 16 2.35 15.99 -7.21
N HIS A 17 2.62 15.63 -8.46
CA HIS A 17 2.60 14.22 -8.89
C HIS A 17 3.68 13.38 -8.20
N VAL A 18 4.88 13.93 -7.99
CA VAL A 18 5.95 13.23 -7.25
C VAL A 18 5.50 12.95 -5.80
N LEU A 19 4.84 13.91 -5.15
CA LEU A 19 4.32 13.74 -3.79
C LEU A 19 3.24 12.66 -3.73
N ASP A 20 2.30 12.67 -4.68
CA ASP A 20 1.23 11.67 -4.78
C ASP A 20 1.79 10.25 -5.00
N LEU A 21 2.72 10.10 -5.94
CA LEU A 21 3.42 8.83 -6.17
C LEU A 21 4.18 8.37 -4.92
N SER A 22 4.84 9.27 -4.21
CA SER A 22 5.57 8.94 -2.98
C SER A 22 4.64 8.45 -1.87
N ALA A 23 3.46 9.07 -1.73
CA ALA A 23 2.43 8.62 -0.79
C ALA A 23 1.92 7.22 -1.14
N ARG A 24 1.65 6.97 -2.43
CA ARG A 24 1.19 5.65 -2.90
C ARG A 24 2.25 4.57 -2.72
N ILE A 25 3.52 4.87 -3.00
CA ILE A 25 4.64 3.96 -2.76
C ILE A 25 4.73 3.61 -1.27
N THR A 26 4.61 4.60 -0.39
CA THR A 26 4.66 4.38 1.06
C THR A 26 3.54 3.44 1.51
N ALA A 27 2.31 3.64 1.01
CA ALA A 27 1.19 2.76 1.30
C ALA A 27 1.41 1.33 0.77
N MET A 28 1.90 1.19 -0.47
CA MET A 28 2.20 -0.12 -1.05
C MET A 28 3.31 -0.85 -0.29
N GLN A 29 4.36 -0.14 0.14
CA GLN A 29 5.42 -0.71 0.97
C GLN A 29 4.91 -1.15 2.35
N ALA A 30 3.94 -0.43 2.93
CA ALA A 30 3.30 -0.86 4.17
C ALA A 30 2.52 -2.16 3.97
N MET A 31 1.72 -2.25 2.91
CA MET A 31 1.01 -3.49 2.56
C MET A 31 1.99 -4.65 2.31
N GLN A 32 3.08 -4.40 1.59
CA GLN A 32 4.13 -5.39 1.35
C GLN A 32 4.75 -5.89 2.67
N ARG A 33 5.08 -5.00 3.61
CA ARG A 33 5.61 -5.41 4.92
C ARG A 33 4.64 -6.29 5.69
N THR A 34 3.34 -5.97 5.65
CA THR A 34 2.31 -6.81 6.27
C THR A 34 2.29 -8.20 5.63
N LEU A 35 2.26 -8.27 4.29
CA LEU A 35 2.27 -9.56 3.58
C LEU A 35 3.56 -10.36 3.85
N GLN A 36 4.72 -9.70 3.92
CA GLN A 36 5.98 -10.34 4.27
C GLN A 36 5.95 -10.90 5.69
N ASN A 37 5.43 -10.14 6.65
CA ASN A 37 5.25 -10.62 8.02
C ASN A 37 4.35 -11.86 8.05
N LEU A 38 3.19 -11.79 7.38
CA LEU A 38 2.29 -12.93 7.25
C LEU A 38 3.02 -14.15 6.66
N LEU A 39 3.74 -13.97 5.54
CA LEU A 39 4.52 -15.04 4.91
C LEU A 39 5.61 -15.62 5.82
N GLN A 40 6.27 -14.83 6.66
CA GLN A 40 7.27 -15.37 7.61
C GLN A 40 6.64 -16.26 8.69
N HIS A 41 5.38 -16.03 9.04
CA HIS A 41 4.64 -16.87 9.99
C HIS A 41 3.95 -18.05 9.32
N CYS A 42 3.93 -18.12 7.98
CA CYS A 42 3.44 -19.25 7.22
C CYS A 42 4.61 -20.17 6.86
N HIS A 43 4.62 -21.36 7.46
CA HIS A 43 5.70 -22.33 7.22
C HIS A 43 5.59 -23.02 5.86
N GLY A 44 4.52 -22.79 5.09
CA GLY A 44 4.36 -23.36 3.75
C GLY A 44 4.01 -24.86 3.73
N ASP A 45 3.89 -25.47 4.91
CA ASP A 45 3.49 -26.86 5.06
C ASP A 45 1.96 -26.96 5.14
N GLU A 46 1.40 -28.11 4.75
CA GLU A 46 -0.04 -28.45 4.74
C GLU A 46 -0.68 -28.52 6.15
N ARG A 47 -0.29 -27.62 7.06
CA ARG A 47 -0.83 -27.56 8.41
C ARG A 47 -2.09 -26.69 8.45
N PRO A 48 -3.16 -27.15 9.14
CA PRO A 48 -4.44 -26.44 9.21
C PRO A 48 -4.41 -25.14 10.03
N ASP A 49 -3.33 -24.90 10.80
CA ASP A 49 -3.16 -23.72 11.65
C ASP A 49 -2.33 -22.65 10.93
N CYS A 50 -2.85 -22.07 9.83
CA CYS A 50 -2.16 -20.98 9.14
C CYS A 50 -2.61 -19.62 9.70
N PRO A 51 -1.78 -18.94 10.53
CA PRO A 51 -2.16 -17.67 11.15
C PRO A 51 -2.44 -16.55 10.14
N ILE A 52 -1.97 -16.68 8.88
CA ILE A 52 -2.34 -15.76 7.79
C ILE A 52 -3.85 -15.82 7.51
N LEU A 53 -4.42 -17.02 7.45
CA LEU A 53 -5.83 -17.20 7.14
C LEU A 53 -6.72 -16.65 8.26
N ASP A 54 -6.31 -16.83 9.51
CA ASP A 54 -7.00 -16.28 10.68
C ASP A 54 -6.98 -14.75 10.70
N ASP A 55 -5.84 -14.13 10.41
CA ASP A 55 -5.69 -12.67 10.37
C ASP A 55 -6.45 -12.04 9.18
N LEU A 56 -6.45 -12.69 8.01
CA LEU A 56 -7.21 -12.25 6.85
C LEU A 56 -8.72 -12.44 7.04
N ALA A 57 -9.15 -13.56 7.63
CA ALA A 57 -10.56 -13.78 7.97
C ALA A 57 -11.05 -12.75 9.00
N SER A 58 -10.21 -12.42 9.99
CA SER A 58 -10.53 -11.42 11.01
C SER A 58 -10.60 -9.99 10.45
N ARG A 59 -9.83 -9.67 9.40
CA ARG A 59 -9.90 -8.36 8.72
C ARG A 59 -10.99 -8.29 7.64
N GLY A 60 -11.48 -9.42 7.15
CA GLY A 60 -12.56 -9.50 6.16
C GLY A 60 -13.98 -9.35 6.73
N THR A 61 -14.15 -9.51 8.05
CA THR A 61 -15.48 -9.50 8.71
C THR A 61 -15.98 -8.13 9.14
N VAL A 62 -15.21 -7.05 8.93
CA VAL A 62 -15.65 -5.67 9.25
C VAL A 62 -16.64 -5.06 8.21
N ALA A 63 -17.11 -5.83 7.22
CA ALA A 63 -17.96 -5.31 6.14
C ALA A 63 -19.38 -5.91 6.01
N THR A 64 -19.83 -6.82 6.87
CA THR A 64 -21.21 -7.33 6.75
C THR A 64 -21.87 -7.55 8.11
N GLY A 65 -22.58 -6.53 8.58
CA GLY A 65 -23.73 -6.74 9.45
C GLY A 65 -24.96 -7.06 8.59
N HIS A 66 -25.42 -8.30 8.66
CA HIS A 66 -26.84 -8.71 8.65
C HIS A 66 -26.94 -10.16 9.09
#